data_AF-E6WE46-F1
#
_entry.id   AF-E6WE46-F1
#
_cell.length_a   1.000
_cell.length_b   1.000
_cell.length_c   1.000
_cell.angle_alpha   90.00
_cell.angle_beta   90.00
_cell.angle_gamma   90.00
#
_symmetry.space_group_name_H-M   'P 1'
#
loop_
_entity.id
_entity.type
_entity.pdbx_description
1 polymer ?
#
loop_
_entity_poly.entity_id
_entity_poly.type
_entity_poly.pdbx_seq_one_letter_code
_entity_poly.pdbx_strand_id
1 'polypeptide(L)'
;MRVSINSSYSVLALESNEPGKPQKLALEKSGWQEIDGVREQVPVTMAVYDSRILLIRDLASDVIGQLVFRGQMNNVTSFVAETRRIAELAEFALLELAKSQAKNG
;
A
#
# COMPACT_ATOMS: atom_id res chain seq x y z
N MET A 1 11.26 5.46 4.11
CA MET A 1 11.52 4.99 2.72
C MET A 1 10.24 4.48 2.08
N ARG A 2 9.97 4.81 0.81
CA ARG A 2 8.74 4.45 0.08
C ARG A 2 9.02 3.44 -1.05
N VAL A 3 8.13 2.46 -1.22
CA VAL A 3 8.14 1.50 -2.34
C VAL A 3 6.74 1.41 -2.94
N SER A 4 6.63 1.50 -4.27
CA SER A 4 5.36 1.39 -4.97
C SER A 4 4.89 -0.06 -5.06
N ILE A 5 3.59 -0.29 -4.85
CA ILE A 5 2.92 -1.57 -5.07
C ILE A 5 2.38 -1.63 -6.51
N ASN A 6 1.78 -0.52 -6.96
CA ASN A 6 1.34 -0.30 -8.34
C ASN A 6 1.26 1.22 -8.61
N SER A 7 0.58 1.64 -9.69
CA SER A 7 0.44 3.06 -10.05
C SER A 7 -0.36 3.90 -9.04
N SER A 8 -1.14 3.27 -8.18
CA SER A 8 -2.06 3.93 -7.26
C SER A 8 -1.69 3.77 -5.79
N TYR A 9 -0.90 2.76 -5.42
CA TYR A 9 -0.57 2.47 -4.02
C TYR A 9 0.92 2.31 -3.78
N SER A 10 1.36 2.73 -2.61
CA SER A 10 2.72 2.54 -2.10
C SER A 10 2.71 2.14 -0.63
N VAL A 11 3.81 1.55 -0.17
CA VAL A 11 4.11 1.37 1.25
C VAL A 11 5.25 2.29 1.64
N LEU A 12 5.10 2.99 2.76
CA LEU A 12 6.13 3.79 3.38
C LEU A 12 6.51 3.17 4.73
N ALA A 13 7.80 2.87 4.92
CA ALA A 13 8.32 2.57 6.24
C ALA A 13 8.46 3.87 7.04
N LEU A 14 7.85 3.88 8.22
CA LEU A 14 7.95 4.97 9.19
C LEU A 14 9.11 4.66 10.16
N GLU A 15 9.81 5.69 10.60
CA GLU A 15 10.83 5.54 11.64
C GLU A 15 10.15 5.27 12.98
N SER A 16 10.67 4.30 13.73
CA SER A 16 10.26 4.11 15.12
C SER A 16 11.11 5.01 15.99
N ASN A 17 10.49 5.97 16.68
CA ASN A 17 11.17 6.79 17.69
C ASN A 17 11.47 6.00 18.98
N GLU A 18 11.02 4.74 19.07
CA GLU A 18 11.19 3.90 20.24
C GLU A 18 12.09 2.69 19.93
N PRO A 19 13.19 2.50 20.69
CA PRO A 19 14.05 1.32 20.56
C PRO A 19 13.28 0.02 20.82
N GLY A 20 13.41 -0.96 19.93
CA GLY A 20 12.85 -2.31 20.09
C GLY A 20 11.39 -2.48 19.69
N LYS A 21 10.68 -1.42 19.28
CA LYS A 21 9.34 -1.57 18.71
C LYS A 21 9.38 -2.01 17.24
N PRO A 22 8.44 -2.88 16.80
CA PRO A 22 8.33 -3.24 15.40
C PRO A 22 8.06 -2.00 14.57
N GLN A 23 8.72 -1.92 13.43
CA GLN A 23 8.59 -0.79 12.53
C GLN A 23 7.18 -0.68 11.97
N LYS A 24 6.64 0.54 11.97
CA LYS A 24 5.31 0.83 11.42
C LYS A 24 5.36 0.99 9.90
N LEU A 25 4.31 0.54 9.24
CA LEU A 25 4.13 0.60 7.79
C LEU A 25 2.92 1.49 7.48
N ALA A 26 3.11 2.54 6.69
CA ALA A 26 2.02 3.32 6.15
C ALA A 26 1.61 2.75 4.78
N LEU A 27 0.32 2.44 4.61
CA LEU A 27 -0.27 2.25 3.29
C LEU A 27 -0.65 3.61 2.74
N GLU A 28 -0.15 3.93 1.56
CA GLU A 28 -0.44 5.18 0.88
C GLU A 28 -1.17 4.93 -0.43
N LYS A 29 -2.01 5.89 -0.81
CA LYS A 29 -2.71 5.90 -2.08
C LYS A 29 -2.47 7.24 -2.77
N SER A 30 -2.26 7.21 -4.09
CA SER A 30 -2.17 8.42 -4.89
C SER A 30 -3.48 9.20 -4.80
N GLY A 31 -3.39 10.43 -4.31
CA GLY A 31 -4.50 11.35 -4.15
C GLY A 31 -4.15 12.72 -4.74
N TRP A 32 -5.17 13.48 -5.12
CA TRP A 32 -4.96 14.85 -5.58
C TRP A 32 -4.95 15.80 -4.38
N GLN A 33 -3.91 16.61 -4.25
CA GLN A 33 -3.84 17.72 -3.29
C GLN A 33 -3.54 19.04 -4.01
N GLU A 34 -3.95 20.14 -3.40
CA GLU A 34 -3.60 21.48 -3.86
C GLU A 34 -2.37 21.96 -3.08
N ILE A 35 -1.27 22.19 -3.79
CA ILE A 35 0.01 22.64 -3.24
C ILE A 35 0.38 23.91 -4.01
N ASP A 36 0.52 25.02 -3.29
CA ASP A 36 0.84 26.34 -3.88
C ASP A 36 -0.07 26.73 -5.06
N GLY A 37 -1.36 26.37 -4.98
CA GLY A 37 -2.37 26.65 -6.01
C GLY A 37 -2.34 25.71 -7.22
N VAL A 38 -1.49 24.68 -7.21
CA VAL A 38 -1.40 23.65 -8.27
C VAL A 38 -1.97 22.34 -7.76
N ARG A 39 -2.81 21.67 -8.56
CA ARG A 39 -3.28 20.31 -8.25
C ARG A 39 -2.25 19.29 -8.65
N GLU A 40 -1.70 18.59 -7.67
CA GLU A 40 -0.69 17.56 -7.85
C GLU A 40 -1.17 16.20 -7.32
N GLN A 41 -0.72 15.11 -7.96
CA GLN A 41 -0.88 13.78 -7.40
C GLN A 41 0.24 13.51 -6.40
N VAL A 42 -0.15 13.28 -5.16
CA VAL A 42 0.78 12.97 -4.07
C VAL A 42 0.34 11.70 -3.35
N PRO A 43 1.29 10.92 -2.79
CA PRO A 43 0.95 9.81 -1.91
C PRO A 43 0.25 10.34 -0.65
N VAL A 44 -0.96 9.86 -0.38
CA VAL A 44 -1.74 10.18 0.83
C VAL A 44 -1.79 8.93 1.70
N THR A 45 -1.36 9.06 2.96
CA THR A 45 -1.45 7.95 3.92
C THR A 45 -2.91 7.61 4.19
N MET A 46 -3.29 6.37 3.90
CA MET A 46 -4.61 5.82 4.22
C MET A 46 -4.68 5.38 5.68
N ALA A 47 -3.68 4.60 6.10
CA ALA A 47 -3.60 4.03 7.44
C ALA A 47 -2.18 3.55 7.75
N VAL A 48 -1.90 3.36 9.03
CA VAL A 48 -0.61 2.89 9.56
C VAL A 48 -0.82 1.55 10.27
N TYR A 49 0.08 0.61 10.02
CA TYR A 49 -0.04 -0.78 10.45
C TYR A 49 1.24 -1.25 11.14
N ASP A 50 1.03 -2.01 12.21
CA ASP A 50 2.08 -2.82 12.83
C ASP A 50 2.10 -4.26 12.24
N SER A 51 1.07 -4.63 11.46
CA SER A 51 0.89 -5.95 10.84
C SER A 51 0.85 -5.86 9.32
N ARG A 52 1.76 -6.60 8.67
CA ARG A 52 1.80 -6.74 7.20
C ARG A 52 0.52 -7.35 6.65
N ILE A 53 -0.07 -8.31 7.37
CA ILE A 53 -1.29 -8.99 6.94
C ILE A 53 -2.48 -8.04 6.93
N LEU A 54 -2.62 -7.19 7.94
CA LEU A 54 -3.68 -6.18 7.97
C LEU A 54 -3.52 -5.15 6.85
N LEU A 55 -2.28 -4.71 6.59
CA LEU A 55 -1.98 -3.82 5.46
C LEU A 55 -2.42 -4.44 4.12
N ILE A 56 -2.05 -5.70 3.87
CA ILE A 56 -2.40 -6.39 2.62
C ILE A 56 -3.92 -6.57 2.51
N ARG A 57 -4.60 -6.91 3.62
CA ARG A 57 -6.05 -7.06 3.66
C ARG A 57 -6.77 -5.75 3.30
N ASP A 58 -6.34 -4.62 3.85
CA ASP A 58 -6.99 -3.33 3.59
C ASP A 58 -6.71 -2.82 2.18
N LEU A 59 -5.48 -3.02 1.67
CA LEU A 59 -5.16 -2.78 0.26
C LEU A 59 -6.05 -3.61 -0.67
N ALA A 60 -6.15 -4.92 -0.43
CA ALA A 60 -6.98 -5.80 -1.24
C ALA A 60 -8.45 -5.37 -1.18
N SER A 61 -8.95 -5.03 0.01
CA SER A 61 -10.33 -4.56 0.18
C SER A 61 -10.61 -3.28 -0.61
N ASP A 62 -9.71 -2.29 -0.61
CA ASP A 62 -9.89 -1.04 -1.36
C ASP A 62 -9.83 -1.27 -2.88
N VAL A 63 -8.84 -2.04 -3.36
CA VAL A 63 -8.70 -2.36 -4.79
C VAL A 63 -9.93 -3.12 -5.30
N ILE A 64 -10.30 -4.20 -4.63
CA ILE A 64 -11.45 -5.02 -5.00
C ILE A 64 -12.74 -4.20 -4.94
N GLY A 65 -12.93 -3.41 -3.87
CA GLY A 65 -14.08 -2.53 -3.72
C GLY A 65 -14.24 -1.57 -4.90
N GLN A 66 -13.16 -0.98 -5.38
CA GLN A 66 -13.17 -0.11 -6.56
C GLN A 66 -13.52 -0.85 -7.84
N LEU A 67 -12.96 -2.05 -8.06
CA LEU A 67 -13.24 -2.84 -9.26
C LEU A 67 -14.70 -3.28 -9.31
N VAL A 68 -15.25 -3.71 -8.17
CA VAL A 68 -16.68 -4.06 -8.04
C VAL A 68 -17.56 -2.83 -8.27
N PHE A 69 -17.26 -1.71 -7.61
CA PHE A 69 -18.04 -0.47 -7.75
C PHE A 69 -18.07 0.05 -9.19
N ARG A 70 -16.98 -0.13 -9.95
CA ARG A 70 -16.88 0.26 -11.36
C ARG A 70 -17.47 -0.78 -12.33
N GLY A 71 -18.03 -1.89 -11.84
CA GLY A 71 -18.53 -2.97 -12.69
C GLY A 71 -17.44 -3.73 -13.45
N GLN A 72 -16.17 -3.58 -13.05
CA GLN A 72 -15.01 -4.23 -13.66
C GLN A 72 -14.78 -5.65 -13.09
N MET A 73 -15.52 -6.02 -12.04
CA MET A 73 -15.47 -7.32 -11.38
C MET A 73 -16.89 -7.78 -11.05
N ASN A 74 -17.31 -8.90 -11.61
CA ASN A 74 -18.69 -9.39 -11.51
C ASN A 74 -18.81 -10.88 -11.14
N ASN A 75 -17.70 -11.56 -10.89
CA ASN A 75 -17.71 -12.99 -10.58
C ASN A 75 -16.61 -13.37 -9.57
N VAL A 76 -16.84 -14.49 -8.89
CA VAL A 76 -15.95 -15.00 -7.83
C VAL A 76 -14.56 -15.34 -8.36
N THR A 77 -14.44 -15.86 -9.57
CA THR A 77 -13.14 -16.20 -10.17
C THR A 77 -12.24 -14.98 -10.29
N SER A 78 -12.78 -13.86 -10.81
CA SER A 78 -12.05 -12.60 -10.91
C SER A 78 -11.69 -12.00 -9.55
N PHE A 79 -12.57 -12.13 -8.55
CA PHE A 79 -12.30 -11.72 -7.17
C PHE A 79 -11.09 -12.47 -6.57
N VAL A 80 -11.07 -13.80 -6.68
CA VAL A 80 -9.99 -14.64 -6.12
C VAL A 80 -8.66 -14.35 -6.83
N ALA A 81 -8.68 -14.30 -8.17
CA ALA A 81 -7.49 -14.02 -8.97
C ALA A 81 -6.88 -12.65 -8.63
N GLU A 82 -7.71 -11.61 -8.52
CA GLU A 82 -7.24 -10.26 -8.24
C GLU A 82 -6.74 -10.12 -6.79
N THR A 83 -7.43 -10.74 -5.83
CA THR A 83 -6.97 -10.76 -4.43
C THR A 83 -5.57 -11.37 -4.31
N ARG A 84 -5.33 -12.49 -5.02
CA ARG A 84 -4.01 -13.12 -5.07
C ARG A 84 -2.96 -12.23 -5.70
N ARG A 85 -3.26 -11.64 -6.86
CA ARG A 85 -2.35 -10.71 -7.57
C ARG A 85 -1.95 -9.53 -6.69
N ILE A 86 -2.89 -8.95 -5.96
CA ILE A 86 -2.63 -7.83 -5.05
C ILE A 86 -1.77 -8.24 -3.85
N ALA A 87 -2.03 -9.42 -3.27
CA ALA A 87 -1.20 -9.96 -2.21
C ALA A 87 0.26 -10.15 -2.67
N GLU A 88 0.47 -10.75 -3.84
CA GLU A 88 1.81 -10.97 -4.41
C GLU A 88 2.57 -9.65 -4.67
N LEU A 89 1.89 -8.63 -5.22
CA LEU A 89 2.50 -7.30 -5.41
C LEU A 89 2.87 -6.62 -4.09
N ALA A 90 1.99 -6.72 -3.10
CA ALA A 90 2.22 -6.11 -1.79
C ALA A 90 3.36 -6.81 -1.04
N GLU A 91 3.43 -8.14 -1.10
CA GLU A 91 4.55 -8.92 -0.55
C GLU A 91 5.88 -8.53 -1.19
N PHE A 92 5.91 -8.40 -2.52
CA PHE A 92 7.10 -7.93 -3.23
C PHE A 92 7.53 -6.55 -2.76
N ALA A 93 6.60 -5.58 -2.68
CA ALA A 93 6.90 -4.23 -2.21
C ALA A 93 7.43 -4.21 -0.77
N LEU A 94 6.86 -5.03 0.12
CA LEU A 94 7.32 -5.16 1.51
C LEU A 94 8.72 -5.79 1.62
N LEU A 95 9.04 -6.75 0.74
CA LEU A 95 10.38 -7.35 0.67
C LEU A 95 11.42 -6.33 0.18
N GLU A 96 11.12 -5.56 -0.86
CA GLU A 96 12.01 -4.52 -1.36
C GLU A 96 12.23 -3.39 -0.35
N LEU A 97 11.18 -3.04 0.39
CA LEU A 97 11.26 -2.09 1.49
C LEU A 97 12.22 -2.59 2.57
N ALA A 98 12.09 -3.85 3.00
CA ALA A 98 12.97 -4.45 4.00
C ALA A 98 14.43 -4.55 3.52
N LYS A 99 14.67 -4.95 2.27
CA LYS A 99 16.03 -5.05 1.69
C LYS A 99 16.74 -3.70 1.70
N SER A 100 16.02 -2.65 1.33
CA SER A 100 16.59 -1.32 1.22
C SER A 100 16.87 -0.69 2.58
N GLN A 101 16.13 -1.08 3.62
CA GLN A 101 16.43 -0.71 5.00
C GLN A 101 17.67 -1.40 5.53
N ALA A 102 17.83 -2.69 5.27
CA ALA A 102 19.03 -3.43 5.66
C ALA A 102 20.32 -2.92 5.00
N LYS A 103 20.21 -2.16 3.91
CA LYS A 103 21.36 -1.52 3.24
C LYS A 103 21.69 -0.13 3.79
N ASN A 104 20.76 0.51 4.49
CA ASN A 104 20.85 1.89 4.95
C ASN A 104 20.95 2.03 6.48
N GLY A 105 20.90 0.93 7.23
CA GLY A 105 21.12 0.86 8.69
C GLY A 105 22.42 0.15 8.99
#